data_AF-A0A7C8BV27-F1
#
_entry.id   AF-A0A7C8BV27-F1
#
_cell.length_a   1.000
_cell.length_b   1.000
_cell.length_c   1.000
_cell.angle_alpha   90.00
_cell.angle_beta   90.00
_cell.angle_gamma   90.00
#
_symmetry.space_group_name_H-M   'P 1'
#
loop_
_entity.id
_entity.type
_entity.pdbx_description
1 polymer ?
#
loop_
_entity_poly.entity_id
_entity_poly.type
_entity_poly.pdbx_seq_one_letter_code
_entity_poly.pdbx_strand_id
1 'polypeptide(L)'
;MAKLKDQALETKGEVKGRVKGGSKVFGFVAGAAQLALAAYAGSDLVKRPESQINGPKALWAGALALNWVGPTAYLLLGRKETFDQVKGFVDGLQKRA
;
A
#
# COMPACT_ATOMS: atom_id res chain seq x y z
N MET A 1 36.33 -33.85 -2.63
CA MET A 1 36.13 -32.45 -2.20
C MET A 1 36.07 -31.46 -3.36
N ALA A 2 36.96 -31.51 -4.36
CA ALA A 2 36.94 -30.58 -5.51
C ALA A 2 35.64 -30.69 -6.35
N LYS A 3 35.28 -31.91 -6.77
CA LYS A 3 34.07 -32.20 -7.55
C LYS A 3 32.75 -31.73 -6.91
N LEU A 4 32.70 -31.66 -5.58
CA LEU A 4 31.51 -31.18 -4.83
C LEU A 4 31.41 -29.65 -4.85
N LYS A 5 32.54 -28.94 -4.85
CA LYS A 5 32.58 -27.48 -4.93
C LYS A 5 32.20 -26.99 -6.32
N ASP A 6 32.68 -27.67 -7.36
CA ASP A 6 32.39 -27.33 -8.76
C ASP A 6 30.89 -27.52 -9.08
N GLN A 7 30.33 -28.64 -8.64
CA GLN A 7 28.90 -28.92 -8.78
C GLN A 7 28.04 -27.90 -8.00
N ALA A 8 28.43 -27.54 -6.77
CA ALA A 8 27.72 -26.53 -6.00
C ALA A 8 27.82 -25.11 -6.62
N LEU A 9 28.91 -24.81 -7.33
CA LEU A 9 29.09 -23.55 -8.05
C LEU A 9 28.23 -23.48 -9.32
N GLU A 10 28.13 -24.56 -10.10
CA GLU A 10 27.21 -24.64 -11.24
C GLU A 10 25.74 -24.54 -10.81
N THR A 11 25.35 -25.28 -9.76
CA THR A 11 23.96 -25.26 -9.29
C THR A 11 23.55 -23.86 -8.79
N LYS A 12 24.46 -23.15 -8.10
CA LYS A 12 24.21 -21.76 -7.67
C LYS A 12 24.13 -20.79 -8.84
N GLY A 13 24.93 -20.97 -9.88
CA GLY A 13 24.90 -20.15 -11.10
C GLY A 13 23.57 -20.27 -11.84
N GLU A 14 23.05 -21.49 -11.96
CA GLU A 14 21.79 -21.78 -12.65
C GLU A 14 20.57 -21.29 -11.86
N VAL A 15 20.56 -21.49 -10.53
CA VAL A 15 19.46 -21.03 -9.65
C VAL A 15 19.41 -19.50 -9.57
N LYS A 16 20.56 -18.81 -9.59
CA LYS A 16 20.63 -17.34 -9.59
C LYS A 16 20.19 -16.72 -10.93
N GLY A 17 20.23 -17.47 -12.03
CA GLY A 17 19.74 -17.05 -13.33
C GLY A 17 18.22 -17.09 -13.49
N ARG A 18 17.53 -17.98 -12.75
CA ARG A 18 16.10 -18.28 -12.92
C ARG A 18 15.15 -17.27 -12.25
N VAL A 19 15.65 -16.43 -11.33
CA VAL A 19 14.85 -15.43 -10.62
C VAL A 19 15.15 -14.02 -11.15
N LYS A 20 14.89 -13.77 -12.44
CA LYS A 20 15.06 -12.43 -13.06
C LYS A 20 13.83 -11.89 -13.78
N GLY A 21 12.73 -12.66 -13.86
CA GLY A 21 11.54 -12.29 -14.63
C GLY A 21 10.42 -11.59 -13.84
N GLY A 22 10.12 -12.04 -12.61
CA GLY A 22 8.94 -11.57 -11.86
C GLY A 22 9.08 -10.19 -11.21
N SER A 23 10.30 -9.78 -10.87
CA SER A 23 10.52 -8.58 -10.04
C SER A 23 10.25 -7.26 -10.77
N LYS A 24 10.42 -7.19 -12.10
CA LYS A 24 10.17 -5.97 -12.89
C LYS A 24 8.68 -5.70 -13.10
N VAL A 25 7.92 -6.74 -13.44
CA VAL A 25 6.46 -6.64 -13.61
C VAL A 25 5.80 -6.26 -12.29
N PHE A 26 6.21 -6.89 -11.19
CA PHE A 26 5.70 -6.55 -9.86
C PHE A 26 5.97 -5.09 -9.50
N GLY A 27 7.21 -4.60 -9.69
CA GLY A 27 7.55 -3.21 -9.42
C GLY A 27 6.73 -2.21 -10.25
N PHE A 28 6.48 -2.53 -11.52
CA PHE A 28 5.67 -1.69 -12.40
C PHE A 28 4.20 -1.66 -11.98
N VAL A 29 3.61 -2.82 -11.67
CA VAL A 29 2.22 -2.93 -11.21
C VAL A 29 2.05 -2.21 -9.86
N ALA A 30 2.98 -2.42 -8.93
CA ALA A 30 2.97 -1.74 -7.64
C ALA A 30 3.07 -0.21 -7.81
N GLY A 31 4.00 0.27 -8.64
CA GLY A 31 4.13 1.70 -8.93
C GLY A 31 2.88 2.31 -9.59
N ALA A 32 2.30 1.61 -10.57
CA ALA A 32 1.06 2.05 -11.22
C ALA A 32 -0.12 2.09 -10.24
N ALA A 33 -0.27 1.06 -9.41
CA ALA A 33 -1.29 1.00 -8.37
C ALA A 33 -1.13 2.15 -7.35
N GLN A 34 0.10 2.44 -6.93
CA GLN A 34 0.39 3.55 -6.03
C GLN A 34 -0.01 4.89 -6.63
N LEU A 35 0.36 5.16 -7.89
CA LEU A 35 0.02 6.40 -8.57
C LEU A 35 -1.49 6.55 -8.76
N ALA A 36 -2.18 5.48 -9.15
CA ALA A 36 -3.63 5.46 -9.27
C ALA A 36 -4.32 5.73 -7.93
N LEU A 37 -3.83 5.10 -6.85
CA LEU A 37 -4.33 5.30 -5.49
C LEU A 37 -4.13 6.73 -5.01
N ALA A 38 -2.94 7.31 -5.21
CA ALA A 38 -2.64 8.68 -4.83
C ALA A 38 -3.48 9.69 -5.64
N ALA A 39 -3.63 9.48 -6.95
CA ALA A 39 -4.45 10.32 -7.81
C ALA A 39 -5.93 10.26 -7.43
N TYR A 40 -6.44 9.06 -7.13
CA TYR A 40 -7.81 8.87 -6.67
C TYR A 40 -8.04 9.56 -5.32
N ALA A 41 -7.15 9.32 -4.35
CA ALA A 41 -7.23 9.93 -3.02
C ALA A 41 -7.14 11.46 -3.08
N GLY A 42 -6.26 12.01 -3.91
CA GLY A 42 -6.17 13.46 -4.14
C GLY A 42 -7.43 14.02 -4.80
N SER A 43 -7.98 13.33 -5.80
CA SER A 43 -9.23 13.75 -6.46
C SER A 43 -10.42 13.72 -5.51
N ASP A 44 -10.53 12.68 -4.68
CA ASP A 44 -11.56 12.55 -3.65
C ASP A 44 -11.40 13.67 -2.60
N LEU A 45 -10.18 13.93 -2.15
CA LEU A 45 -9.88 15.01 -1.20
C LEU A 45 -10.30 16.38 -1.75
N VAL A 46 -9.98 16.68 -3.00
CA VAL A 46 -10.35 17.95 -3.64
C VAL A 46 -11.87 18.10 -3.75
N LYS A 47 -12.58 17.04 -4.17
CA LYS A 47 -14.02 17.06 -4.40
C LYS A 47 -14.85 17.02 -3.12
N ARG A 48 -14.36 16.40 -2.04
CA ARG A 48 -15.13 16.26 -0.81
C ARG A 48 -15.15 17.57 0.00
N PRO A 49 -16.33 17.94 0.54
CA PRO A 49 -16.44 19.05 1.48
C PRO A 49 -15.78 18.69 2.82
N GLU A 50 -15.25 19.70 3.51
CA GLU A 50 -14.51 19.50 4.78
C GLU A 50 -15.36 18.85 5.88
N SER A 51 -16.68 19.01 5.84
CA SER A 51 -17.62 18.37 6.78
C SER A 51 -17.63 16.84 6.72
N GLN A 52 -17.18 16.26 5.60
CA GLN A 52 -17.09 14.81 5.39
C GLN A 52 -15.67 14.26 5.57
N ILE A 53 -14.70 15.12 5.89
CA ILE A 53 -13.30 14.77 6.08
C ILE A 53 -12.99 14.83 7.58
N ASN A 54 -12.26 13.83 8.08
CA ASN A 54 -11.84 13.79 9.48
C ASN A 54 -10.55 14.62 9.68
N GLY A 55 -10.68 15.90 10.00
CA GLY A 55 -9.56 16.83 10.21
C GLY A 55 -9.24 17.71 9.00
N PRO A 56 -8.19 18.56 9.09
CA PRO A 56 -7.91 19.57 8.08
C PRO A 56 -7.50 18.99 6.73
N LYS A 57 -8.02 19.55 5.63
CA LYS A 57 -7.72 19.12 4.26
C LYS A 57 -6.23 19.17 3.92
N ALA A 58 -5.51 20.17 4.45
CA ALA A 58 -4.07 20.30 4.28
C ALA A 58 -3.27 19.17 4.95
N LEU A 59 -3.75 18.65 6.09
CA LEU A 59 -3.10 17.55 6.79
C LEU A 59 -3.15 16.28 5.92
N TRP A 60 -4.31 16.01 5.31
CA TRP A 60 -4.48 14.89 4.41
C TRP A 60 -3.70 15.06 3.11
N ALA A 61 -3.60 16.28 2.58
CA ALA A 61 -2.73 16.56 1.43
C ALA A 61 -1.26 16.23 1.74
N GLY A 62 -0.77 16.58 2.94
CA GLY A 62 0.56 16.18 3.41
C GLY A 62 0.68 14.67 3.61
N ALA A 63 -0.36 14.03 4.15
CA ALA A 63 -0.38 12.59 4.34
C ALA A 63 -0.23 11.85 2.99
N LEU A 64 -0.88 12.28 1.91
CA LEU A 64 -0.76 11.65 0.58
C LEU A 64 0.68 11.57 0.04
N ALA A 65 1.58 12.44 0.50
CA ALA A 65 3.00 12.38 0.14
C ALA A 65 3.73 11.16 0.76
N LEU A 66 3.14 10.52 1.77
CA LEU A 66 3.68 9.34 2.43
C LEU A 66 3.40 8.07 1.64
N ASN A 67 3.99 7.97 0.45
CA ASN A 67 4.11 6.74 -0.36
C ASN A 67 2.80 5.91 -0.39
N TRP A 68 2.74 4.77 0.30
CA TRP A 68 1.53 3.93 0.43
C TRP A 68 0.69 4.25 1.67
N VAL A 69 1.35 4.66 2.76
CA VAL A 69 0.70 4.89 4.05
C VAL A 69 -0.30 6.04 3.94
N GLY A 70 0.07 7.10 3.24
CA GLY A 70 -0.71 8.30 3.03
C GLY A 70 -2.07 8.09 2.38
N PRO A 71 -2.08 7.66 1.10
CA PRO A 71 -3.32 7.39 0.37
C PRO A 71 -4.21 6.36 1.06
N THR A 72 -3.61 5.32 1.64
CA THR A 72 -4.34 4.27 2.36
C THR A 72 -4.97 4.82 3.64
N ALA A 73 -4.22 5.58 4.44
CA ALA A 73 -4.73 6.21 5.66
C ALA A 73 -5.84 7.22 5.36
N TYR A 74 -5.73 8.00 4.28
CA TYR A 74 -6.79 8.93 3.88
C TYR A 74 -8.10 8.20 3.55
N LEU A 75 -8.04 7.14 2.75
CA LEU A 75 -9.25 6.42 2.37
C LEU A 75 -9.91 5.70 3.54
N LEU A 76 -9.14 5.23 4.52
CA LEU A 76 -9.67 4.51 5.68
C LEU A 76 -10.12 5.44 6.82
N LEU A 77 -9.33 6.47 7.13
CA LEU A 77 -9.48 7.30 8.33
C LEU A 77 -9.79 8.76 8.01
N GLY A 78 -9.40 9.23 6.83
CA GLY A 78 -9.64 10.61 6.38
C GLY A 78 -11.07 10.86 5.92
N ARG A 79 -11.81 9.82 5.50
CA ARG A 79 -13.24 9.90 5.18
C ARG A 79 -14.08 9.60 6.41
N LYS A 80 -14.95 10.53 6.80
CA LYS A 80 -15.76 10.41 8.02
C LYS A 80 -16.70 9.20 7.99
N GLU A 81 -17.39 8.98 6.87
CA GLU A 81 -18.29 7.82 6.67
C GLU A 81 -17.54 6.49 6.87
N THR A 82 -16.34 6.38 6.30
CA THR A 82 -15.51 5.18 6.41
C THR A 82 -14.99 5.02 7.84
N PHE A 83 -14.55 6.09 8.48
CA PHE A 83 -14.08 6.07 9.86
C PHE A 83 -15.17 5.60 10.83
N ASP A 84 -16.40 6.10 10.67
CA ASP A 84 -17.53 5.71 11.51
C ASP A 84 -17.89 4.22 11.31
N GLN A 85 -17.84 3.73 10.06
CA GLN A 85 -18.06 2.31 9.76
C GLN A 85 -16.98 1.41 10.39
N VAL A 86 -15.71 1.81 10.29
CA VAL A 86 -14.58 1.07 10.89
C VAL A 86 -14.71 1.06 12.41
N LYS A 87 -15.02 2.20 13.02
CA LYS A 87 -15.21 2.32 14.46
C LYS A 87 -16.34 1.42 14.95
N GLY A 88 -17.50 1.48 14.30
CA GLY A 88 -18.67 0.66 14.65
C GLY A 88 -18.41 -0.83 14.52
N PHE A 89 -17.63 -1.24 13.51
CA PHE A 89 -17.18 -2.63 13.38
C PHE A 89 -16.29 -3.06 14.55
N VAL A 90 -15.27 -2.26 14.89
CA VAL A 90 -14.34 -2.55 16.00
C VAL A 90 -15.07 -2.61 17.35
N ASP A 91 -15.93 -1.63 17.62
CA ASP A 91 -16.76 -1.60 18.82
C ASP A 91 -17.65 -2.85 18.90
N GLY A 92 -18.13 -3.32 17.74
CA GLY A 92 -18.87 -4.57 17.61
C GLY A 92 -18.04 -5.81 17.90
N LEU A 93 -16.77 -5.86 17.50
CA LEU A 93 -15.87 -6.97 17.85
C LEU A 93 -15.55 -6.97 19.34
N GLN A 94 -15.31 -5.80 19.92
CA GLN A 94 -14.95 -5.65 21.33
C GLN A 94 -16.12 -6.01 22.26
N LYS A 95 -17.37 -5.80 21.82
CA LYS A 95 -18.58 -6.27 22.54
C LYS A 95 -18.83 -7.78 22.45
N ARG A 96 -18.20 -8.48 21.51
CA ARG A 96 -18.39 -9.92 21.27
C ARG A 96 -17.29 -10.80 21.86
N ALA A 97 -16.19 -10.19 22.33
CA ALA A 97 -15.13 -10.85 23.09
C ALA A 97 -15.43 -10.78 24.59
#